data_AF-A0A160MIL5-F1
#
_entry.id   AF-A0A160MIL5-F1
#
_cell.length_a   1.000
_cell.length_b   1.000
_cell.length_c   1.000
_cell.angle_alpha   90.00
_cell.angle_beta   90.00
_cell.angle_gamma   90.00
#
_symmetry.space_group_name_H-M   'P 1'
#
loop_
_entity.id
_entity.type
_entity.pdbx_description
1 polymer ?
#
loop_
_entity_poly.entity_id
_entity_poly.type
_entity_poly.pdbx_seq_one_letter_code
_entity_poly.pdbx_strand_id
1 'polypeptide(L)'
;MKSKIYFTLFVVSFVIMGLEMTATRLIAPSFGNTVYTWGIIISIFLIGSSVGYIVGGYLADKANIREIMLFIYLFGILSIAIIPLIKTTLFPLLESLSSTPGTTLGVLLLYLIPNFLLSVIGTVLMKDGIGELASGKVIGSLHSASAIGSVLGTLVTTFWLIPWTNINSIIGLLAGLVYLTNIIYCDTKTKMQGFLLIIPALFIALPFLLVGEKSQDILLKKTSLYHDIYVLEKDFYQGREGRFRSLTFGNKTTIQGMMDMNQPDKLLLDYSKSVWEISKTFSPESKEVYMIGHGIGTLTRKFEDTNKNVLVAEIDKEVVDVSRQYFQYNGNSVEIGDGRKILKEQKKRFDLIFLDAYNNTTQIPFHLISKEFFELTSEKLNNNGILIINAIGKQKGDLLIESMNSTLKSVYPYVYIYGREDGKGIQNFTIIGSKYPIEDKKIKGHNLIKVGKGKVILDSDTKLTNLN
;
A
#
# COMPACT_ATOMS: atom_id res chain seq x y z
N MET A 1 -17.64 -31.60 -23.97
CA MET A 1 -16.18 -31.36 -24.00
C MET A 1 -15.84 -29.89 -24.28
N LYS A 2 -16.27 -29.31 -25.41
CA LYS A 2 -15.97 -27.89 -25.75
C LYS A 2 -16.36 -26.88 -24.67
N SER A 3 -17.59 -26.92 -24.14
CA SER A 3 -18.02 -26.01 -23.07
C SER A 3 -17.17 -26.09 -21.79
N LYS A 4 -16.62 -27.28 -21.47
CA LYS A 4 -15.71 -27.44 -20.33
C LYS A 4 -14.40 -26.69 -20.58
N ILE A 5 -13.82 -26.82 -21.79
CA ILE A 5 -12.57 -26.15 -22.17
C ILE A 5 -12.70 -24.63 -22.09
N TYR A 6 -13.77 -24.04 -22.65
CA TYR A 6 -13.98 -22.59 -22.58
C TYR A 6 -14.10 -22.09 -21.14
N PHE A 7 -14.84 -22.82 -20.29
CA PHE A 7 -14.99 -22.47 -18.88
C PHE A 7 -13.67 -22.61 -18.11
N THR A 8 -12.94 -23.70 -18.30
CA THR A 8 -11.63 -23.92 -17.67
C THR A 8 -10.63 -22.84 -18.10
N LEU A 9 -10.58 -22.50 -19.39
CA LEU A 9 -9.72 -21.44 -19.90
C LEU A 9 -10.08 -20.07 -19.29
N PHE A 10 -11.39 -19.75 -19.22
CA PHE A 10 -11.88 -18.55 -18.56
C PHE A 10 -11.41 -18.47 -17.10
N VAL A 11 -11.57 -19.54 -16.32
CA VAL A 11 -11.19 -19.55 -14.90
C VAL A 11 -9.68 -19.49 -14.72
N VAL A 12 -8.88 -20.17 -15.54
CA VAL A 12 -7.41 -20.10 -15.47
C VAL A 12 -6.94 -18.67 -15.76
N SER A 13 -7.48 -18.02 -16.79
CA SER A 13 -7.15 -16.61 -17.11
C SER A 13 -7.62 -15.64 -16.03
N PHE A 14 -8.79 -15.89 -15.42
CA PHE A 14 -9.27 -15.16 -14.25
C PHE A 14 -8.27 -15.27 -13.09
N VAL A 15 -7.77 -16.48 -12.81
CA VAL A 15 -6.84 -16.71 -11.70
C VAL A 15 -5.47 -16.10 -11.96
N ILE A 16 -4.93 -16.17 -13.18
CA ILE A 16 -3.67 -15.52 -13.54
C ILE A 16 -3.73 -14.02 -13.20
N MET A 17 -4.76 -13.32 -13.70
CA MET A 17 -4.92 -11.90 -13.43
C MET A 17 -5.28 -11.61 -11.98
N GLY A 18 -6.06 -12.48 -11.34
CA GLY A 18 -6.36 -12.38 -9.90
C GLY A 18 -5.08 -12.44 -9.06
N LEU A 19 -4.16 -13.35 -9.37
CA LEU A 19 -2.87 -13.47 -8.70
C LEU A 19 -2.01 -12.23 -8.90
N GLU A 20 -1.98 -11.67 -10.11
CA GLU A 20 -1.28 -10.41 -10.38
C GLU A 20 -1.80 -9.27 -9.50
N MET A 21 -3.13 -9.14 -9.37
CA MET A 21 -3.74 -8.16 -8.48
C MET A 21 -3.41 -8.44 -7.01
N THR A 22 -3.39 -9.71 -6.58
CA THR A 22 -2.95 -10.04 -5.21
C THR A 22 -1.47 -9.72 -4.97
N ALA A 23 -0.60 -9.85 -5.97
CA ALA A 23 0.82 -9.53 -5.86
C ALA A 23 1.04 -8.05 -5.51
N THR A 24 0.28 -7.14 -6.15
CA THR A 24 0.35 -5.70 -5.83
C THR A 24 0.06 -5.43 -4.37
N ARG A 25 -0.92 -6.14 -3.80
CA ARG A 25 -1.35 -5.98 -2.40
C ARG A 25 -0.44 -6.69 -1.41
N LEU A 26 0.12 -7.83 -1.79
CA LEU A 26 1.01 -8.59 -0.93
C LEU A 26 2.37 -7.89 -0.75
N ILE A 27 2.85 -7.20 -1.80
CA ILE A 27 4.16 -6.57 -1.89
C ILE A 27 4.17 -5.14 -1.33
N ALA A 28 3.10 -4.37 -1.57
CA ALA A 28 3.01 -2.95 -1.20
C ALA A 28 3.31 -2.63 0.28
N PRO A 29 2.96 -3.46 1.27
CA PRO A 29 3.28 -3.21 2.68
C PRO A 29 4.78 -3.15 2.99
N SER A 30 5.59 -4.00 2.35
CA SER A 30 7.03 -4.12 2.64
C SER A 30 7.90 -3.28 1.71
N PHE A 31 7.46 -3.10 0.46
CA PHE A 31 8.29 -2.45 -0.57
C PHE A 31 7.66 -1.19 -1.18
N GLY A 32 6.46 -0.81 -0.73
CA GLY A 32 5.75 0.36 -1.23
C GLY A 32 4.98 0.13 -2.53
N ASN A 33 4.15 1.11 -2.89
CA ASN A 33 3.27 1.06 -4.05
C ASN A 33 3.70 2.09 -5.11
N THR A 34 4.83 1.84 -5.78
CA THR A 34 5.42 2.77 -6.76
C THR A 34 5.22 2.30 -8.20
N VAL A 35 5.35 3.20 -9.18
CA VAL A 35 5.32 2.82 -10.62
C VAL A 35 6.36 1.73 -10.96
N TYR A 36 7.49 1.70 -10.25
CA TYR A 36 8.49 0.64 -10.39
C TYR A 36 7.99 -0.69 -9.84
N THR A 37 7.32 -0.68 -8.68
CA THR A 37 6.70 -1.87 -8.10
C THR A 37 5.71 -2.50 -9.08
N TRP A 38 4.82 -1.68 -9.66
CA TRP A 38 3.86 -2.13 -10.68
C TRP A 38 4.57 -2.66 -11.93
N GLY A 39 5.56 -1.93 -12.45
CA GLY A 39 6.33 -2.34 -13.62
C GLY A 39 7.02 -3.69 -13.42
N ILE A 40 7.58 -3.94 -12.23
CA ILE A 40 8.21 -5.22 -11.88
C ILE A 40 7.19 -6.35 -11.84
N ILE A 41 6.04 -6.13 -11.18
CA ILE A 41 4.99 -7.14 -11.08
C ILE A 41 4.52 -7.56 -12.49
N ILE A 42 4.13 -6.60 -13.31
CA ILE A 42 3.68 -6.85 -14.68
C ILE A 42 4.77 -7.58 -15.48
N SER A 43 6.03 -7.13 -15.37
CA SER A 43 7.14 -7.75 -16.11
C SER A 43 7.36 -9.20 -15.74
N ILE A 44 7.34 -9.55 -14.44
CA ILE A 44 7.53 -10.93 -13.98
C ILE A 44 6.37 -11.82 -14.41
N PHE A 45 5.14 -11.32 -14.36
CA PHE A 45 3.99 -12.05 -14.90
C PHE A 45 4.11 -12.26 -16.41
N LEU A 46 4.47 -11.23 -17.19
CA LEU A 46 4.66 -11.38 -18.63
C LEU A 46 5.79 -12.36 -18.97
N ILE A 47 6.90 -12.35 -18.24
CA ILE A 47 8.00 -13.30 -18.41
C ILE A 47 7.53 -14.72 -18.09
N GLY A 48 6.91 -14.93 -16.92
CA GLY A 48 6.40 -16.24 -16.51
C GLY A 48 5.39 -16.80 -17.51
N SER A 49 4.49 -15.95 -18.01
CA SER A 49 3.49 -16.35 -19.00
C SER A 49 4.11 -16.65 -20.35
N SER A 50 5.05 -15.83 -20.82
CA SER A 50 5.74 -16.07 -22.09
C SER A 50 6.49 -17.40 -22.10
N VAL A 51 7.24 -17.69 -21.03
CA VAL A 51 7.94 -18.97 -20.87
C VAL A 51 6.93 -20.12 -20.76
N GLY A 52 5.83 -19.91 -20.04
CA GLY A 52 4.74 -20.88 -19.92
C GLY A 52 4.07 -21.21 -21.24
N TYR A 53 3.87 -20.22 -22.12
CA TYR A 53 3.29 -20.44 -23.45
C TYR A 53 4.21 -21.25 -24.34
N ILE A 54 5.53 -21.01 -24.30
CA ILE A 54 6.52 -21.77 -25.06
C ILE A 54 6.54 -23.23 -24.60
N VAL A 55 6.68 -23.44 -23.29
CA VAL A 55 6.72 -24.80 -22.71
C VAL A 55 5.39 -25.52 -22.91
N GLY A 56 4.26 -24.82 -22.72
CA GLY A 56 2.93 -25.36 -22.92
C GLY A 56 2.68 -25.77 -24.37
N GLY A 57 3.14 -24.97 -25.34
CA GLY A 57 3.07 -25.33 -26.76
C GLY A 57 3.84 -26.62 -27.06
N TYR A 58 5.04 -26.76 -26.51
CA TYR A 58 5.83 -27.98 -26.66
C TYR A 58 5.20 -29.21 -25.97
N LEU A 59 4.61 -29.03 -24.79
CA LEU A 59 3.97 -30.11 -24.04
C LEU A 59 2.62 -30.53 -24.64
N ALA A 60 1.89 -29.60 -25.26
CA ALA A 60 0.54 -29.83 -25.79
C ALA A 60 0.49 -30.94 -26.87
N ASP A 61 1.59 -31.18 -27.58
CA ASP A 61 1.67 -32.21 -28.61
C ASP A 61 2.15 -33.59 -28.07
N LYS A 62 2.41 -33.73 -26.77
CA LYS A 62 2.84 -35.02 -26.19
C LYS A 62 1.68 -35.99 -25.97
N ALA A 63 1.89 -37.26 -26.28
CA ALA A 63 0.88 -38.32 -26.12
C ALA A 63 0.38 -38.50 -24.67
N ASN A 64 1.23 -38.26 -23.67
CA ASN A 64 0.91 -38.36 -22.25
C ASN A 64 0.50 -37.01 -21.62
N ILE A 65 0.13 -36.00 -22.41
CA ILE A 65 -0.18 -34.66 -21.92
C ILE A 65 -1.26 -34.65 -20.83
N ARG A 66 -2.27 -35.52 -20.90
CA ARG A 66 -3.32 -35.60 -19.86
C ARG A 66 -2.79 -35.99 -18.49
N GLU A 67 -1.80 -36.87 -18.42
CA GLU A 67 -1.15 -37.26 -17.16
C GLU A 67 -0.24 -36.14 -16.66
N ILE A 68 0.54 -35.52 -17.56
CA ILE A 68 1.39 -34.38 -17.25
C ILE A 68 0.55 -33.21 -16.70
N MET A 69 -0.61 -32.94 -17.31
CA MET A 69 -1.53 -31.89 -16.89
C MET A 69 -2.02 -32.06 -15.45
N LEU A 70 -2.25 -33.30 -15.00
CA LEU A 70 -2.60 -33.55 -13.60
C LEU A 70 -1.50 -33.03 -12.67
N PHE A 71 -0.24 -33.37 -12.93
CA PHE A 71 0.89 -32.89 -12.11
C PHE A 71 1.08 -31.37 -12.18
N ILE A 72 0.90 -30.76 -13.36
CA ILE A 72 0.99 -29.30 -13.53
C ILE A 72 -0.10 -28.60 -12.72
N TYR A 73 -1.34 -29.09 -12.75
CA TYR A 73 -2.40 -28.56 -11.91
C TYR A 73 -2.10 -28.72 -10.42
N LEU A 74 -1.67 -29.90 -9.97
CA LEU A 74 -1.34 -30.14 -8.56
C LEU A 74 -0.24 -29.20 -8.07
N PHE A 75 0.85 -29.07 -8.83
CA PHE A 75 1.96 -28.20 -8.50
C PHE A 75 1.57 -26.72 -8.61
N GLY A 76 0.71 -26.37 -9.58
CA GLY A 76 0.13 -25.04 -9.72
C GLY A 76 -0.69 -24.64 -8.48
N ILE A 77 -1.61 -25.50 -8.04
CA ILE A 77 -2.44 -25.25 -6.85
C ILE A 77 -1.57 -25.16 -5.59
N LEU A 78 -0.60 -26.06 -5.43
CA LEU A 78 0.32 -26.04 -4.29
C LEU A 78 1.16 -24.76 -4.27
N SER A 79 1.70 -24.35 -5.42
CA SER A 79 2.52 -23.15 -5.53
C SER A 79 1.73 -21.87 -5.25
N ILE A 80 0.43 -21.82 -5.55
CA ILE A 80 -0.46 -20.72 -5.15
C ILE A 80 -0.74 -20.78 -3.64
N ALA A 81 -1.16 -21.94 -3.15
CA ALA A 81 -1.61 -22.12 -1.77
C ALA A 81 -0.51 -21.87 -0.73
N ILE A 82 0.76 -22.09 -1.09
CA ILE A 82 1.91 -21.89 -0.21
C ILE A 82 2.40 -20.42 -0.16
N ILE A 83 1.92 -19.53 -1.04
CA ILE A 83 2.35 -18.12 -1.11
C ILE A 83 2.30 -17.43 0.27
N PRO A 84 1.21 -17.53 1.07
CA PRO A 84 1.17 -16.88 2.38
C PRO A 84 2.25 -17.39 3.34
N LEU A 85 2.57 -18.69 3.30
CA LEU A 85 3.59 -19.28 4.15
C LEU A 85 4.99 -18.80 3.72
N ILE A 86 5.29 -18.85 2.42
CA ILE A 86 6.58 -18.36 1.90
C ILE A 86 6.74 -16.88 2.25
N LYS A 87 5.69 -16.05 2.10
CA LYS A 87 5.72 -14.63 2.49
C LYS A 87 6.20 -14.45 3.93
N THR A 88 5.62 -15.19 4.89
CA THR A 88 5.94 -15.02 6.32
C THR A 88 7.40 -15.30 6.65
N THR A 89 8.05 -16.22 5.93
CA THR A 89 9.47 -16.55 6.13
C THR A 89 10.39 -15.64 5.31
N LEU A 90 9.99 -15.32 4.08
CA LEU A 90 10.83 -14.63 3.09
C LEU A 90 10.91 -13.12 3.32
N PHE A 91 9.79 -12.48 3.66
CA PHE A 91 9.71 -11.01 3.70
C PHE A 91 10.61 -10.37 4.77
N PRO A 92 10.73 -10.92 6.00
CA PRO A 92 11.66 -10.39 6.99
C PRO A 92 13.12 -10.33 6.50
N LEU A 93 13.51 -11.24 5.61
CA LEU A 93 14.85 -11.25 5.01
C LEU A 93 14.96 -10.21 3.89
N LEU A 94 13.93 -10.10 3.03
CA LEU A 94 13.92 -9.20 1.90
C LEU A 94 13.75 -7.72 2.29
N GLU A 95 13.12 -7.43 3.43
CA GLU A 95 12.96 -6.06 3.96
C GLU A 95 14.29 -5.38 4.30
N SER A 96 15.39 -6.14 4.38
CA SER A 96 16.75 -5.57 4.48
C SER A 96 17.25 -4.93 3.18
N LEU A 97 16.60 -5.23 2.05
CA LEU A 97 16.95 -4.70 0.74
C LEU A 97 16.20 -3.40 0.45
N SER A 98 16.68 -2.63 -0.52
CA SER A 98 15.91 -1.51 -1.05
C SER A 98 14.63 -1.98 -1.74
N SER A 99 13.68 -1.05 -1.91
CA SER A 99 12.33 -1.34 -2.45
C SER A 99 12.38 -2.12 -3.79
N THR A 100 13.24 -1.72 -4.73
CA THR A 100 13.31 -2.32 -6.06
C THR A 100 13.81 -3.77 -6.04
N PRO A 101 15.01 -4.11 -5.49
CA PRO A 101 15.47 -5.50 -5.40
C PRO A 101 14.57 -6.38 -4.53
N GLY A 102 14.06 -5.84 -3.42
CA GLY A 102 13.14 -6.55 -2.53
C GLY A 102 11.83 -6.93 -3.23
N THR A 103 11.25 -6.00 -3.99
CA THR A 103 10.08 -6.26 -4.84
C THR A 103 10.38 -7.33 -5.90
N THR A 104 11.48 -7.18 -6.64
CA THR A 104 11.85 -8.11 -7.71
C THR A 104 11.98 -9.53 -7.20
N LEU A 105 12.73 -9.73 -6.12
CA LEU A 105 12.92 -11.06 -5.53
C LEU A 105 11.62 -11.58 -4.91
N GLY A 106 10.85 -10.74 -4.22
CA GLY A 106 9.58 -11.12 -3.61
C GLY A 106 8.58 -11.61 -4.65
N VAL A 107 8.38 -10.87 -5.73
CA VAL A 107 7.45 -11.26 -6.81
C VAL A 107 7.97 -12.49 -7.56
N LEU A 108 9.27 -12.54 -7.88
CA LEU A 108 9.88 -13.65 -8.59
C LEU A 108 9.72 -14.97 -7.82
N LEU A 109 10.02 -14.97 -6.52
CA LEU A 109 9.97 -16.18 -5.70
C LEU A 109 8.53 -16.63 -5.39
N LEU A 110 7.58 -15.70 -5.31
CA LEU A 110 6.19 -16.03 -4.96
C LEU A 110 5.30 -16.32 -6.17
N TYR A 111 5.46 -15.58 -7.27
CA TYR A 111 4.47 -15.56 -8.35
C TYR A 111 4.97 -16.10 -9.70
N LEU A 112 6.30 -16.22 -9.92
CA LEU A 112 6.81 -16.71 -11.21
C LEU A 112 6.36 -18.14 -11.50
N ILE A 113 6.54 -19.05 -10.52
CA ILE A 113 6.18 -20.47 -10.65
C ILE A 113 4.67 -20.68 -10.88
N PRO A 114 3.76 -20.18 -10.04
CA PRO A 114 2.33 -20.39 -10.27
C PRO A 114 1.87 -19.79 -11.60
N ASN A 115 2.34 -18.59 -11.95
CA ASN A 115 1.99 -17.96 -13.22
C ASN A 115 2.48 -18.76 -14.44
N PHE A 116 3.72 -19.26 -14.40
CA PHE A 116 4.29 -20.12 -15.42
C PHE A 116 3.42 -21.38 -15.64
N LEU A 117 3.06 -22.09 -14.56
CA LEU A 117 2.29 -23.32 -14.63
C LEU A 117 0.87 -23.10 -15.15
N LEU A 118 0.19 -22.03 -14.69
CA LEU A 118 -1.14 -21.66 -15.19
C LEU A 118 -1.10 -21.28 -16.67
N SER A 119 -0.03 -20.65 -17.12
CA SER A 119 0.15 -20.29 -18.53
C SER A 119 0.38 -21.54 -19.40
N VAL A 120 1.14 -22.53 -18.90
CA VAL A 120 1.24 -23.86 -19.53
C VAL A 120 -0.14 -24.52 -19.64
N ILE A 121 -0.93 -24.52 -18.56
CA ILE A 121 -2.30 -25.04 -18.54
C ILE A 121 -3.15 -24.34 -19.62
N GLY A 122 -3.12 -23.01 -19.66
CA GLY A 122 -3.86 -22.21 -20.64
C GLY A 122 -3.55 -22.60 -22.08
N THR A 123 -2.27 -22.77 -22.42
CA THR A 123 -1.84 -23.16 -23.78
C THR A 123 -2.31 -24.57 -24.16
N VAL A 124 -2.20 -25.54 -23.25
CA VAL A 124 -2.69 -26.90 -23.50
C VAL A 124 -4.20 -26.91 -23.72
N LEU A 125 -4.96 -26.14 -22.92
CA LEU A 125 -6.41 -25.98 -23.09
C LEU A 125 -6.78 -25.36 -24.45
N MET A 126 -6.00 -24.38 -24.91
CA MET A 126 -6.20 -23.78 -26.23
C MET A 126 -6.01 -24.82 -27.35
N LYS A 127 -4.96 -25.64 -27.28
CA LYS A 127 -4.72 -26.72 -28.25
C LYS A 127 -5.90 -27.70 -28.29
N ASP A 128 -6.33 -28.18 -27.13
CA ASP A 128 -7.46 -29.11 -27.01
C ASP A 128 -8.79 -28.50 -27.51
N GLY A 129 -8.95 -27.18 -27.35
CA GLY A 129 -10.13 -26.44 -27.82
C GLY A 129 -10.20 -26.28 -29.34
N ILE A 130 -9.05 -26.16 -30.00
CA ILE A 130 -8.95 -26.01 -31.46
C ILE A 130 -9.29 -27.33 -32.17
N GLY A 131 -8.82 -28.46 -31.64
CA GLY A 131 -8.99 -29.77 -32.29
C GLY A 131 -8.21 -29.91 -33.60
N GLU A 132 -8.59 -30.86 -34.46
CA GLU A 132 -7.83 -31.18 -35.70
C GLU A 132 -8.02 -30.15 -36.83
N LEU A 133 -9.18 -29.48 -36.89
CA LEU A 133 -9.51 -28.49 -37.93
C LEU A 133 -9.59 -27.09 -37.31
N ALA A 134 -8.52 -26.31 -37.48
CA ALA A 134 -8.44 -24.94 -37.00
C ALA A 134 -9.39 -24.02 -37.80
N SER A 135 -10.34 -23.38 -37.11
CA SER A 135 -11.21 -22.34 -37.65
C SER A 135 -10.97 -21.02 -36.93
N GLY A 136 -10.91 -19.91 -37.67
CA GLY A 136 -10.77 -18.57 -37.10
C GLY A 136 -11.85 -18.24 -36.05
N LYS A 137 -13.08 -18.76 -36.22
CA LYS A 137 -14.16 -18.60 -35.23
C LYS A 137 -13.85 -19.29 -33.90
N VAL A 138 -13.24 -20.48 -33.95
CA VAL A 138 -12.87 -21.24 -32.74
C VAL A 138 -11.71 -20.54 -32.03
N ILE A 139 -10.67 -20.15 -32.77
CA ILE A 139 -9.53 -19.39 -32.24
C ILE A 139 -10.02 -18.09 -31.56
N GLY A 140 -10.87 -17.31 -32.26
CA GLY A 140 -11.44 -16.08 -31.72
C GLY A 140 -12.28 -16.31 -30.46
N SER A 141 -13.07 -17.39 -30.41
CA SER A 141 -13.88 -17.72 -29.24
C SER A 141 -13.02 -18.10 -28.03
N LEU A 142 -11.92 -18.84 -28.23
CA LEU A 142 -11.01 -19.25 -27.15
C LEU A 142 -10.27 -18.04 -26.58
N HIS A 143 -9.75 -17.15 -27.45
CA HIS A 143 -9.16 -15.90 -26.99
C HIS A 143 -10.16 -15.00 -26.28
N SER A 144 -11.41 -14.95 -26.75
CA SER A 144 -12.47 -14.18 -26.10
C SER A 144 -12.76 -14.72 -24.69
N ALA A 145 -12.88 -16.04 -24.52
CA ALA A 145 -13.09 -16.64 -23.20
C ALA A 145 -11.93 -16.33 -22.23
N SER A 146 -10.68 -16.43 -22.72
CA SER A 146 -9.49 -16.06 -21.94
C SER A 146 -9.50 -14.57 -21.56
N ALA A 147 -9.76 -13.68 -22.51
CA ALA A 147 -9.76 -12.24 -22.29
C ALA A 147 -10.86 -11.79 -21.32
N ILE A 148 -12.08 -12.31 -21.44
CA ILE A 148 -13.17 -12.03 -20.50
C ILE A 148 -12.80 -12.56 -19.10
N GLY A 149 -12.19 -13.75 -19.01
CA GLY A 149 -11.65 -14.29 -17.77
C GLY A 149 -10.66 -13.36 -17.12
N SER A 150 -9.67 -12.89 -17.87
CA SER A 150 -8.65 -11.93 -17.41
C SER A 150 -9.27 -10.61 -16.93
N VAL A 151 -10.17 -10.00 -17.71
CA VAL A 151 -10.85 -8.75 -17.33
C VAL A 151 -11.64 -8.92 -16.04
N LEU A 152 -12.45 -9.98 -15.93
CA LEU A 152 -13.21 -10.24 -14.71
C LEU A 152 -12.30 -10.62 -13.54
N GLY A 153 -11.20 -11.32 -13.78
CA GLY A 153 -10.18 -11.62 -12.78
C GLY A 153 -9.62 -10.36 -12.15
N THR A 154 -9.23 -9.39 -12.97
CA THR A 154 -8.77 -8.08 -12.52
C THR A 154 -9.86 -7.30 -11.78
N LEU A 155 -11.06 -7.16 -12.35
CA LEU A 155 -12.14 -6.35 -11.77
C LEU A 155 -12.68 -6.96 -10.46
N VAL A 156 -13.04 -8.24 -10.47
CA VAL A 156 -13.60 -8.93 -9.30
C VAL A 156 -12.57 -8.97 -8.17
N THR A 157 -11.31 -9.27 -8.47
CA THR A 157 -10.27 -9.30 -7.43
C THR A 157 -10.05 -7.91 -6.83
N THR A 158 -9.96 -6.87 -7.67
CA THR A 158 -9.65 -5.50 -7.22
C THR A 158 -10.79 -4.83 -6.48
N PHE A 159 -12.01 -4.92 -6.99
CA PHE A 159 -13.15 -4.15 -6.50
C PHE A 159 -14.08 -4.91 -5.54
N TRP A 160 -14.01 -6.24 -5.49
CA TRP A 160 -14.87 -7.05 -4.60
C TRP A 160 -14.08 -7.92 -3.63
N LEU A 161 -13.09 -8.69 -4.10
CA LEU A 161 -12.37 -9.60 -3.21
C LEU A 161 -11.44 -8.84 -2.25
N ILE A 162 -10.57 -7.98 -2.78
CA ILE A 162 -9.60 -7.21 -1.97
C ILE A 162 -10.28 -6.36 -0.88
N PRO A 163 -11.38 -5.63 -1.14
CA PRO A 163 -12.01 -4.79 -0.11
C PRO A 163 -12.76 -5.58 0.97
N TRP A 164 -13.24 -6.79 0.68
CA TRP A 164 -14.16 -7.52 1.58
C TRP A 164 -13.52 -8.67 2.34
N THR A 165 -12.35 -9.15 1.92
CA THR A 165 -11.69 -10.28 2.57
C THR A 165 -10.18 -10.09 2.67
N ASN A 166 -9.55 -10.82 3.59
CA ASN A 166 -8.10 -10.83 3.74
C ASN A 166 -7.41 -11.45 2.51
N ILE A 167 -6.24 -10.93 2.15
CA ILE A 167 -5.44 -11.35 0.99
C ILE A 167 -5.14 -12.85 0.98
N ASN A 168 -4.90 -13.45 2.15
CA ASN A 168 -4.62 -14.88 2.25
C ASN A 168 -5.83 -15.73 1.84
N SER A 169 -7.04 -15.28 2.18
CA SER A 169 -8.29 -15.96 1.80
C SER A 169 -8.57 -15.81 0.30
N ILE A 170 -8.18 -14.69 -0.32
CA ILE A 170 -8.27 -14.50 -1.78
C ILE A 170 -7.35 -15.49 -2.48
N ILE A 171 -6.10 -15.60 -2.05
CA ILE A 171 -5.14 -16.56 -2.60
C ILE A 171 -5.66 -18.00 -2.47
N GLY A 172 -6.22 -18.35 -1.30
CA GLY A 172 -6.88 -19.64 -1.08
C GLY A 172 -8.06 -19.89 -2.01
N LEU A 173 -8.92 -18.88 -2.23
CA LEU A 173 -10.05 -18.95 -3.17
C LEU A 173 -9.56 -19.15 -4.61
N LEU A 174 -8.54 -18.41 -5.05
CA LEU A 174 -7.95 -18.55 -6.37
C LEU A 174 -7.34 -19.94 -6.58
N ALA A 175 -6.64 -20.49 -5.58
CA ALA A 175 -6.18 -21.87 -5.60
C ALA A 175 -7.34 -22.87 -5.70
N GLY A 176 -8.44 -22.61 -4.97
CA GLY A 176 -9.68 -23.40 -5.04
C GLY A 176 -10.35 -23.39 -6.42
N LEU A 177 -10.34 -22.24 -7.12
CA LEU A 177 -10.85 -22.14 -8.49
C LEU A 177 -10.02 -22.99 -9.46
N VAL A 178 -8.69 -22.97 -9.35
CA VAL A 178 -7.81 -23.84 -10.16
C VAL A 178 -8.07 -25.30 -9.85
N TYR A 179 -8.24 -25.65 -8.57
CA TYR A 179 -8.60 -27.01 -8.16
C TYR A 179 -9.94 -27.47 -8.76
N LEU A 180 -10.96 -26.61 -8.78
CA LEU A 180 -12.23 -26.90 -9.43
C LEU A 180 -12.05 -27.17 -10.93
N THR A 181 -11.22 -26.38 -11.62
CA THR A 181 -10.93 -26.61 -13.05
C THR A 181 -10.18 -27.92 -13.31
N ASN A 182 -9.31 -28.35 -12.40
CA ASN A 182 -8.64 -29.64 -12.49
C ASN A 182 -9.67 -30.80 -12.47
N ILE A 183 -10.61 -30.77 -11.51
CA ILE A 183 -11.66 -31.80 -11.41
C ILE A 183 -12.50 -31.86 -12.69
N ILE A 184 -12.89 -30.70 -13.23
CA ILE A 184 -13.72 -30.61 -14.44
C ILE A 184 -12.99 -31.17 -15.67
N TYR A 185 -11.68 -30.94 -15.76
CA TYR A 185 -10.85 -31.26 -16.92
C TYR A 185 -10.31 -32.71 -16.91
N CYS A 186 -9.82 -33.19 -15.77
CA CYS A 186 -9.10 -34.48 -15.68
C CYS A 186 -9.99 -35.73 -15.53
N ASP A 187 -11.31 -35.58 -15.34
CA ASP A 187 -12.32 -36.67 -15.27
C ASP A 187 -11.84 -37.88 -14.44
N THR A 188 -11.89 -37.72 -13.11
CA THR A 188 -11.21 -38.57 -12.11
C THR A 188 -11.79 -39.99 -12.03
N LYS A 189 -11.24 -40.95 -12.78
CA LYS A 189 -11.75 -42.33 -12.83
C LYS A 189 -10.98 -43.34 -11.96
N THR A 190 -9.78 -43.02 -11.48
CA THR A 190 -8.94 -43.93 -10.66
C THR A 190 -8.80 -43.49 -9.21
N LYS A 191 -8.82 -44.44 -8.26
CA LYS A 191 -8.70 -44.19 -6.81
C LYS A 191 -7.43 -43.39 -6.43
N MET A 192 -6.34 -43.57 -7.17
CA MET A 192 -5.07 -42.85 -6.98
C MET A 192 -5.19 -41.35 -7.27
N GLN A 193 -6.00 -40.95 -8.26
CA GLN A 193 -6.25 -39.56 -8.58
C GLN A 193 -7.10 -38.88 -7.49
N GLY A 194 -8.02 -39.62 -6.85
CA GLY A 194 -8.79 -39.12 -5.70
C GLY A 194 -7.93 -38.78 -4.48
N PHE A 195 -6.90 -39.58 -4.18
CA PHE A 195 -5.96 -39.31 -3.09
C PHE A 195 -5.05 -38.09 -3.37
N LEU A 196 -4.58 -37.96 -4.62
CA LEU A 196 -3.78 -36.82 -5.06
C LEU A 196 -4.52 -35.47 -4.97
N LEU A 197 -5.86 -35.48 -4.97
CA LEU A 197 -6.69 -34.29 -4.82
C LEU A 197 -6.86 -33.83 -3.36
N ILE A 198 -6.60 -34.70 -2.38
CA ILE A 198 -6.71 -34.37 -0.94
C ILE A 198 -5.60 -33.42 -0.50
N ILE A 199 -4.39 -33.60 -1.04
CA ILE A 199 -3.21 -32.79 -0.68
C ILE A 199 -3.44 -31.31 -1.04
N PRO A 200 -3.81 -30.92 -2.28
CA PRO A 200 -4.16 -29.55 -2.61
C PRO A 200 -5.32 -29.00 -1.76
N ALA A 201 -6.33 -29.81 -1.45
CA ALA A 201 -7.46 -29.38 -0.61
C ALA A 201 -7.03 -29.01 0.81
N LEU A 202 -6.11 -29.78 1.41
CA LEU A 202 -5.50 -29.46 2.70
C LEU A 202 -4.66 -28.19 2.64
N PHE A 203 -3.90 -28.00 1.56
CA PHE A 203 -3.10 -26.79 1.35
C PHE A 203 -3.95 -25.56 1.05
N ILE A 204 -5.11 -25.70 0.39
CA ILE A 204 -6.08 -24.61 0.20
C ILE A 204 -6.65 -24.17 1.55
N ALA A 205 -6.92 -25.12 2.47
CA ALA A 205 -7.39 -24.82 3.81
C ALA A 205 -6.28 -24.22 4.71
N LEU A 206 -5.01 -24.48 4.39
CA LEU A 206 -3.87 -24.09 5.21
C LEU A 206 -3.71 -22.56 5.40
N PRO A 207 -3.88 -21.69 4.38
CA PRO A 207 -3.99 -20.25 4.54
C PRO A 207 -5.12 -19.77 5.47
N PHE A 208 -6.18 -20.57 5.63
CA PHE A 208 -7.27 -20.25 6.56
C PHE A 208 -6.96 -20.71 7.99
N LEU A 209 -6.10 -21.72 8.16
CA LEU A 209 -5.75 -22.34 9.44
C LEU A 209 -4.48 -21.75 10.09
N LEU A 210 -3.49 -21.33 9.29
CA LEU A 210 -2.20 -20.84 9.78
C LEU A 210 -2.17 -19.35 10.18
N VAL A 211 -3.31 -18.65 10.15
CA VAL A 211 -3.41 -17.24 10.60
C VAL A 211 -3.63 -17.18 12.12
N GLY A 212 -2.77 -17.88 12.86
CA GLY A 212 -2.61 -17.73 14.30
C GLY A 212 -1.20 -17.25 14.59
N GLU A 213 -0.89 -15.97 14.37
CA GLU A 213 0.35 -15.40 14.94
C GLU A 213 0.22 -15.40 16.47
N LYS A 214 1.21 -15.97 17.16
CA LYS A 214 1.35 -15.82 18.61
C LYS A 214 1.35 -14.34 18.97
N SER A 215 0.36 -13.93 19.75
CA SER A 215 0.24 -12.61 20.32
C SER A 215 1.34 -12.37 21.36
N GLN A 216 2.24 -11.45 21.08
CA GLN A 216 2.54 -10.46 22.10
C GLN A 216 1.91 -9.16 21.61
N ASP A 217 0.80 -8.81 22.26
CA ASP A 217 0.14 -7.51 22.32
C ASP A 217 -0.34 -6.87 21.01
N ILE A 218 -0.77 -7.66 20.02
CA ILE A 218 -1.51 -7.14 18.85
C ILE A 218 -3.00 -7.03 19.21
N LEU A 219 -3.52 -5.81 19.36
CA LEU A 219 -4.95 -5.54 19.60
C LEU A 219 -5.78 -5.56 18.32
N LEU A 220 -5.17 -5.21 17.18
CA LEU A 220 -5.80 -5.22 15.87
C LEU A 220 -4.77 -5.50 14.78
N LYS A 221 -5.17 -6.34 13.82
CA LYS A 221 -4.52 -6.47 12.52
C LYS A 221 -5.61 -6.36 11.46
N LYS A 222 -5.58 -5.28 10.67
CA LYS A 222 -6.57 -5.03 9.61
C LYS A 222 -5.85 -4.63 8.34
N THR A 223 -6.27 -5.15 7.19
CA THR A 223 -5.73 -4.77 5.89
C THR A 223 -6.70 -3.80 5.23
N SER A 224 -6.24 -2.60 4.86
CA SER A 224 -7.02 -1.59 4.14
C SER A 224 -6.65 -1.54 2.65
N LEU A 225 -7.31 -0.64 1.91
CA LEU A 225 -6.96 -0.33 0.52
C LEU A 225 -5.60 0.37 0.36
N TYR A 226 -4.95 0.77 1.44
CA TYR A 226 -3.68 1.53 1.39
C TYR A 226 -2.56 0.77 2.09
N HIS A 227 -2.83 0.13 3.23
CA HIS A 227 -1.83 -0.57 4.03
C HIS A 227 -2.41 -1.61 4.99
N ASP A 228 -1.54 -2.47 5.51
CA ASP A 228 -1.82 -3.22 6.73
C ASP A 228 -1.72 -2.27 7.93
N ILE A 229 -2.79 -2.18 8.72
CA ILE A 229 -2.89 -1.41 9.96
C ILE A 229 -2.72 -2.38 11.13
N TYR A 230 -1.77 -2.07 12.00
CA TYR A 230 -1.58 -2.79 13.26
C TYR A 230 -1.80 -1.85 14.44
N VAL A 231 -2.54 -2.31 15.44
CA VAL A 231 -2.60 -1.68 16.76
C VAL A 231 -1.90 -2.59 17.74
N LEU A 232 -0.84 -2.07 18.36
CA LEU A 232 -0.02 -2.79 19.32
C LEU A 232 -0.17 -2.14 20.69
N GLU A 233 -0.39 -2.94 21.73
CA GLU A 233 -0.27 -2.51 23.12
C GLU A 233 1.19 -2.72 23.58
N LYS A 234 1.72 -1.81 24.39
CA LYS A 234 3.10 -1.86 24.91
C LYS A 234 3.11 -1.37 26.34
N ASP A 235 3.80 -2.09 27.21
CA ASP A 235 3.94 -1.70 28.62
C ASP A 235 5.12 -0.76 28.89
N PHE A 236 5.94 -0.49 27.87
CA PHE A 236 7.14 0.32 27.97
C PHE A 236 7.39 1.14 26.70
N TYR A 237 7.65 2.43 26.86
CA TYR A 237 8.05 3.32 25.77
C TYR A 237 8.97 4.44 26.28
N GLN A 238 10.09 4.68 25.59
CA GLN A 238 11.07 5.74 25.90
C GLN A 238 11.50 5.81 27.38
N GLY A 239 11.84 4.67 28.00
CA GLY A 239 12.35 4.67 29.38
C GLY A 239 11.26 4.78 30.45
N ARG A 240 9.98 4.66 30.08
CA ARG A 240 8.84 4.75 31.00
C ARG A 240 7.98 3.51 30.88
N GLU A 241 7.63 2.93 32.02
CA GLU A 241 6.55 1.97 32.14
C GLU A 241 5.20 2.67 32.07
N GLY A 242 4.22 2.03 31.45
CA GLY A 242 2.88 2.56 31.27
C GLY A 242 2.14 1.82 30.17
N ARG A 243 0.84 2.08 30.02
CA ARG A 243 0.04 1.41 29.00
C ARG A 243 0.02 2.23 27.73
N PHE A 244 0.85 1.88 26.76
CA PHE A 244 0.96 2.58 25.49
C PHE A 244 0.24 1.82 24.37
N ARG A 245 -0.37 2.54 23.44
CA ARG A 245 -0.85 1.99 22.17
C ARG A 245 -0.17 2.66 21.01
N SER A 246 0.33 1.86 20.07
CA SER A 246 0.87 2.35 18.81
C SER A 246 0.08 1.87 17.61
N LEU A 247 -0.06 2.75 16.62
CA LEU A 247 -0.53 2.43 15.29
C LEU A 247 0.67 2.35 14.35
N THR A 248 0.78 1.28 13.57
CA THR A 248 1.83 1.08 12.56
C THR A 248 1.23 0.70 11.22
N PHE A 249 1.93 1.04 10.13
CA PHE A 249 1.54 0.70 8.76
C PHE A 249 2.54 -0.25 8.11
N GLY A 250 2.04 -1.29 7.46
CA GLY A 250 2.80 -2.25 6.64
C GLY A 250 3.68 -3.20 7.44
N ASN A 251 4.50 -2.66 8.34
CA ASN A 251 5.36 -3.38 9.26
C ASN A 251 4.96 -3.10 10.73
N LYS A 252 5.51 -3.88 11.66
CA LYS A 252 5.27 -3.72 13.11
C LYS A 252 6.25 -2.75 13.80
N THR A 253 7.14 -2.09 13.04
CA THR A 253 8.29 -1.32 13.57
C THR A 253 8.14 0.19 13.42
N THR A 254 7.60 0.67 12.30
CA THR A 254 7.41 2.09 12.02
C THR A 254 6.16 2.61 12.69
N ILE A 255 6.34 3.37 13.77
CA ILE A 255 5.25 3.98 14.56
C ILE A 255 4.72 5.21 13.82
N GLN A 256 3.44 5.16 13.44
CA GLN A 256 2.71 6.26 12.80
C GLN A 256 2.00 7.13 13.85
N GLY A 257 1.54 6.50 14.93
CA GLY A 257 0.95 7.17 16.09
C GLY A 257 1.23 6.42 17.38
N MET A 258 1.34 7.16 18.49
CA MET A 258 1.50 6.59 19.84
C MET A 258 0.65 7.37 20.84
N MET A 259 -0.06 6.66 21.70
CA MET A 259 -0.87 7.20 22.79
C MET A 259 -0.49 6.54 24.12
N ASP A 260 -0.38 7.34 25.18
CA ASP A 260 -0.38 6.85 26.55
C ASP A 260 -1.84 6.73 26.98
N MET A 261 -2.29 5.52 27.26
CA MET A 261 -3.68 5.25 27.65
C MET A 261 -4.03 5.84 29.02
N ASN A 262 -3.03 6.14 29.85
CA ASN A 262 -3.22 6.79 31.14
C ASN A 262 -3.22 8.33 31.03
N GLN A 263 -2.68 8.88 29.92
CA GLN A 263 -2.61 10.33 29.66
C GLN A 263 -2.94 10.64 28.18
N PRO A 264 -4.18 10.36 27.73
CA PRO A 264 -4.52 10.41 26.30
C PRO A 264 -4.37 11.80 25.67
N ASP A 265 -4.45 12.89 26.44
CA ASP A 265 -4.33 14.27 25.94
C ASP A 265 -2.89 14.74 25.72
N LYS A 266 -1.93 13.93 26.16
CA LYS A 266 -0.51 14.22 26.06
C LYS A 266 0.03 13.73 24.72
N LEU A 267 0.60 14.66 23.95
CA LEU A 267 1.33 14.34 22.74
C LEU A 267 2.65 13.64 23.11
N LEU A 268 2.83 12.41 22.63
CA LEU A 268 4.04 11.61 22.90
C LEU A 268 5.11 11.77 21.82
N LEU A 269 4.70 11.79 20.55
CA LEU A 269 5.62 11.86 19.42
C LEU A 269 6.15 13.28 19.25
N ASP A 270 7.46 13.40 19.06
CA ASP A 270 8.11 14.72 19.06
C ASP A 270 7.57 15.62 17.95
N TYR A 271 7.36 15.10 16.73
CA TYR A 271 6.79 15.90 15.63
C TYR A 271 5.44 16.52 16.01
N SER A 272 4.57 15.76 16.67
CA SER A 272 3.24 16.25 17.06
C SER A 272 3.34 17.36 18.10
N LYS A 273 4.29 17.26 19.04
CA LYS A 273 4.60 18.33 20.01
C LYS A 273 5.13 19.57 19.28
N SER A 274 6.06 19.39 18.33
CA SER A 274 6.64 20.49 17.56
C SER A 274 5.57 21.26 16.80
N VAL A 275 4.69 20.55 16.08
CA VAL A 275 3.59 21.14 15.31
C VAL A 275 2.64 21.90 16.23
N TRP A 276 2.29 21.32 17.38
CA TRP A 276 1.45 21.99 18.36
C TRP A 276 2.06 23.29 18.92
N GLU A 277 3.34 23.24 19.32
CA GLU A 277 4.04 24.43 19.83
C GLU A 277 4.20 25.50 18.74
N ILE A 278 4.51 25.10 17.51
CA ILE A 278 4.61 26.01 16.35
C ILE A 278 3.26 26.68 16.08
N SER A 279 2.17 25.90 16.05
CA SER A 279 0.83 26.44 15.85
C SER A 279 0.45 27.46 16.91
N LYS A 280 0.67 27.16 18.19
CA LYS A 280 0.40 28.12 19.28
C LYS A 280 1.28 29.36 19.21
N THR A 281 2.52 29.23 18.76
CA THR A 281 3.47 30.35 18.76
C THR A 281 3.22 31.33 17.62
N PHE A 282 2.88 30.82 16.43
CA PHE A 282 2.80 31.63 15.21
C PHE A 282 1.39 31.82 14.66
N SER A 283 0.44 31.00 15.09
CA SER A 283 -0.97 31.14 14.74
C SER A 283 -1.89 30.88 15.97
N PRO A 284 -1.67 31.58 17.11
CA PRO A 284 -2.46 31.38 18.32
C PRO A 284 -3.96 31.62 18.10
N GLU A 285 -4.28 32.63 17.29
CA GLU A 285 -5.65 33.05 16.97
C GLU A 285 -6.30 32.28 15.81
N SER A 286 -5.69 31.17 15.34
CA SER A 286 -6.27 30.35 14.27
C SER A 286 -7.63 29.79 14.67
N LYS A 287 -8.63 29.97 13.81
CA LYS A 287 -9.99 29.43 13.97
C LYS A 287 -10.28 28.35 12.95
N GLU A 288 -9.86 28.54 11.71
CA GLU A 288 -10.08 27.58 10.61
C GLU A 288 -8.80 26.76 10.38
N VAL A 289 -8.85 25.46 10.65
CA VAL A 289 -7.71 24.54 10.53
C VAL A 289 -8.04 23.45 9.49
N TYR A 290 -7.18 23.31 8.50
CA TYR A 290 -7.22 22.18 7.55
C TYR A 290 -6.03 21.26 7.79
N MET A 291 -6.27 19.96 7.91
CA MET A 291 -5.21 18.97 8.09
C MET A 291 -5.30 17.92 6.97
N ILE A 292 -4.14 17.49 6.47
CA ILE A 292 -4.04 16.35 5.55
C ILE A 292 -3.27 15.25 6.28
N GLY A 293 -3.94 14.13 6.51
CA GLY A 293 -3.48 13.04 7.38
C GLY A 293 -4.08 13.15 8.78
N HIS A 294 -4.78 12.09 9.20
CA HIS A 294 -5.43 12.01 10.52
C HIS A 294 -4.58 11.22 11.54
N GLY A 295 -3.94 10.14 11.09
CA GLY A 295 -3.21 9.22 11.97
C GLY A 295 -4.10 8.67 13.08
N ILE A 296 -3.64 8.73 14.33
CA ILE A 296 -4.42 8.26 15.51
C ILE A 296 -5.38 9.33 16.07
N GLY A 297 -5.51 10.50 15.42
CA GLY A 297 -6.44 11.55 15.82
C GLY A 297 -6.05 12.38 17.05
N THR A 298 -4.86 12.17 17.64
CA THR A 298 -4.39 12.93 18.81
C THR A 298 -4.22 14.41 18.53
N LEU A 299 -3.59 14.75 17.40
CA LEU A 299 -3.41 16.15 17.01
C LEU A 299 -4.74 16.79 16.57
N THR A 300 -5.57 16.04 15.84
CA THR A 300 -6.93 16.46 15.45
C THR A 300 -7.76 16.82 16.68
N ARG A 301 -7.85 15.90 17.67
CA ARG A 301 -8.58 16.13 18.93
C ARG A 301 -8.06 17.38 19.64
N LYS A 302 -6.75 17.55 19.71
CA LYS A 302 -6.15 18.71 20.37
C LYS A 302 -6.53 20.05 19.74
N PHE A 303 -6.70 20.10 18.42
CA PHE A 303 -7.20 21.30 17.74
C PHE A 303 -8.71 21.49 17.98
N GLU A 304 -9.50 20.41 17.91
CA GLU A 304 -10.94 20.44 18.21
C GLU A 304 -11.22 20.96 19.63
N ASP A 305 -10.45 20.51 20.62
CA ASP A 305 -10.58 20.91 22.04
C ASP A 305 -10.26 22.39 22.28
N THR A 306 -9.64 23.08 21.32
CA THR A 306 -9.38 24.53 21.37
C THR A 306 -10.44 25.39 20.69
N ASN A 307 -11.65 24.84 20.51
CA ASN A 307 -12.79 25.53 19.89
C ASN A 307 -12.48 26.06 18.48
N LYS A 308 -11.66 25.31 17.73
CA LYS A 308 -11.32 25.60 16.33
C LYS A 308 -12.20 24.77 15.40
N ASN A 309 -12.52 25.33 14.25
CA ASN A 309 -13.19 24.64 13.16
C ASN A 309 -12.14 23.83 12.39
N VAL A 310 -12.07 22.53 12.69
CA VAL A 310 -11.13 21.60 12.06
C VAL A 310 -11.80 20.88 10.90
N LEU A 311 -11.08 20.74 9.78
CA LEU A 311 -11.40 19.81 8.71
C LEU A 311 -10.15 18.98 8.42
N VAL A 312 -10.28 17.66 8.44
CA VAL A 312 -9.19 16.73 8.18
C VAL A 312 -9.53 15.91 6.94
N ALA A 313 -8.61 15.85 6.00
CA ALA A 313 -8.66 14.88 4.90
C ALA A 313 -7.84 13.64 5.26
N GLU A 314 -8.49 12.48 5.33
CA GLU A 314 -7.84 11.18 5.50
C GLU A 314 -8.18 10.29 4.32
N ILE A 315 -7.16 9.73 3.66
CA ILE A 315 -7.37 8.92 2.47
C ILE A 315 -7.91 7.53 2.84
N ASP A 316 -7.54 7.02 4.02
CA ASP A 316 -7.91 5.69 4.48
C ASP A 316 -8.97 5.73 5.59
N LYS A 317 -10.21 5.39 5.22
CA LYS A 317 -11.33 5.26 6.18
C LYS A 317 -10.99 4.37 7.37
N GLU A 318 -10.21 3.31 7.14
CA GLU A 318 -9.87 2.36 8.19
C GLU A 318 -9.01 2.98 9.29
N VAL A 319 -8.18 3.98 8.96
CA VAL A 319 -7.39 4.72 9.95
C VAL A 319 -8.30 5.49 10.90
N VAL A 320 -9.39 6.08 10.39
CA VAL A 320 -10.38 6.82 11.19
C VAL A 320 -11.20 5.88 12.07
N ASP A 321 -11.61 4.73 11.55
CA ASP A 321 -12.33 3.74 12.35
C ASP A 321 -11.45 3.21 13.50
N VAL A 322 -10.17 2.97 13.22
CA VAL A 322 -9.19 2.55 14.22
C VAL A 322 -8.89 3.64 15.25
N SER A 323 -8.77 4.91 14.83
CA SER A 323 -8.55 6.03 15.77
C SER A 323 -9.70 6.16 16.76
N ARG A 324 -10.93 5.98 16.29
CA ARG A 324 -12.14 5.96 17.13
C ARG A 324 -12.15 4.80 18.11
N GLN A 325 -11.90 3.58 17.62
CA GLN A 325 -12.03 2.38 18.42
C GLN A 325 -10.88 2.20 19.44
N TYR A 326 -9.65 2.55 19.08
CA TYR A 326 -8.46 2.21 19.88
C TYR A 326 -7.75 3.42 20.50
N PHE A 327 -7.97 4.63 19.97
CA PHE A 327 -7.24 5.86 20.34
C PHE A 327 -8.16 6.99 20.83
N GLN A 328 -9.41 6.68 21.20
CA GLN A 328 -10.35 7.61 21.86
C GLN A 328 -10.63 8.87 21.03
N TYR A 329 -10.54 8.80 19.70
CA TYR A 329 -10.97 9.91 18.85
C TYR A 329 -12.51 9.90 18.76
N ASN A 330 -13.17 11.01 19.09
CA ASN A 330 -14.64 11.10 19.07
C ASN A 330 -15.16 12.23 18.17
N GLY A 331 -14.27 12.88 17.41
CA GLY A 331 -14.62 13.99 16.53
C GLY A 331 -15.26 13.57 15.21
N ASN A 332 -15.83 14.56 14.53
CA ASN A 332 -16.49 14.42 13.23
C ASN A 332 -15.84 15.30 12.15
N SER A 333 -14.64 15.81 12.42
CA SER A 333 -13.93 16.72 11.52
C SER A 333 -13.28 16.02 10.32
N VAL A 334 -13.31 14.69 10.27
CA VAL A 334 -12.60 13.90 9.24
C VAL A 334 -13.50 13.60 8.05
N GLU A 335 -13.05 14.02 6.87
CA GLU A 335 -13.60 13.71 5.57
C GLU A 335 -12.71 12.68 4.86
N ILE A 336 -13.32 11.62 4.32
CA ILE A 336 -12.57 10.55 3.65
C ILE A 336 -12.26 10.94 2.20
N GLY A 337 -10.98 11.07 1.87
CA GLY A 337 -10.54 11.31 0.50
C GLY A 337 -9.15 11.93 0.38
N ASP A 338 -8.77 12.24 -0.85
CA ASP A 338 -7.48 12.86 -1.16
C ASP A 338 -7.43 14.32 -0.65
N GLY A 339 -6.38 14.63 0.12
CA GLY A 339 -6.26 15.94 0.77
C GLY A 339 -6.06 17.12 -0.17
N ARG A 340 -5.51 16.93 -1.38
CA ARG A 340 -5.44 17.99 -2.38
C ARG A 340 -6.79 18.23 -3.02
N LYS A 341 -7.51 17.15 -3.35
CA LYS A 341 -8.86 17.22 -3.92
C LYS A 341 -9.84 17.90 -2.97
N ILE A 342 -9.93 17.42 -1.72
CA ILE A 342 -10.83 17.99 -0.70
C ILE A 342 -10.52 19.47 -0.49
N LEU A 343 -9.24 19.84 -0.34
CA LEU A 343 -8.82 21.24 -0.16
C LEU A 343 -9.28 22.13 -1.33
N LYS A 344 -9.14 21.64 -2.57
CA LYS A 344 -9.55 22.36 -3.78
C LYS A 344 -11.06 22.66 -3.78
N GLU A 345 -11.87 21.69 -3.35
CA GLU A 345 -13.34 21.78 -3.30
C GLU A 345 -13.85 22.71 -2.19
N GLN A 346 -13.04 23.00 -1.16
CA GLN A 346 -13.41 23.92 -0.09
C GLN A 346 -13.63 25.35 -0.61
N LYS A 347 -14.79 25.94 -0.30
CA LYS A 347 -15.07 27.36 -0.63
C LYS A 347 -14.42 28.34 0.35
N LYS A 348 -14.17 27.89 1.58
CA LYS A 348 -13.56 28.68 2.65
C LYS A 348 -12.03 28.71 2.56
N ARG A 349 -11.44 29.65 3.29
CA ARG A 349 -10.01 29.78 3.53
C ARG A 349 -9.66 29.36 4.96
N PHE A 350 -8.40 29.04 5.19
CA PHE A 350 -7.90 28.53 6.46
C PHE A 350 -6.82 29.43 7.06
N ASP A 351 -6.74 29.44 8.39
CA ASP A 351 -5.68 30.12 9.14
C ASP A 351 -4.45 29.20 9.31
N LEU A 352 -4.69 27.90 9.27
CA LEU A 352 -3.65 26.89 9.35
C LEU A 352 -3.96 25.76 8.37
N ILE A 353 -3.01 25.46 7.49
CA ILE A 353 -2.99 24.21 6.73
C ILE A 353 -1.85 23.36 7.26
N PHE A 354 -2.14 22.12 7.64
CA PHE A 354 -1.14 21.17 8.12
C PHE A 354 -1.07 19.95 7.20
N LEU A 355 0.13 19.59 6.76
CA LEU A 355 0.41 18.42 5.93
C LEU A 355 1.23 17.40 6.72
N ASP A 356 0.61 16.25 6.99
CA ASP A 356 1.19 15.08 7.67
C ASP A 356 0.70 13.80 7.00
N ALA A 357 0.99 13.69 5.71
CA ALA A 357 0.61 12.54 4.90
C ALA A 357 1.86 11.80 4.45
N TYR A 358 1.91 10.50 4.76
CA TYR A 358 2.93 9.58 4.29
C TYR A 358 2.27 8.43 3.56
N ASN A 359 2.96 7.90 2.55
CA ASN A 359 2.60 6.59 2.01
C ASN A 359 3.35 5.49 2.79
N ASN A 360 3.22 4.21 2.40
CA ASN A 360 3.90 3.10 3.09
C ASN A 360 5.43 3.17 3.00
N THR A 361 5.95 4.05 2.14
CA THR A 361 7.35 4.46 2.14
C THR A 361 7.43 5.79 2.91
N THR A 362 8.52 6.09 3.60
CA THR A 362 8.67 7.26 4.48
C THR A 362 8.62 8.65 3.78
N GLN A 363 7.92 8.75 2.65
CA GLN A 363 7.80 9.90 1.78
C GLN A 363 6.37 10.42 1.71
N ILE A 364 6.27 11.74 1.60
CA ILE A 364 5.03 12.45 1.31
C ILE A 364 4.63 12.15 -0.15
N PRO A 365 3.35 11.87 -0.45
CA PRO A 365 2.88 11.72 -1.82
C PRO A 365 3.29 12.87 -2.72
N PHE A 366 3.78 12.54 -3.92
CA PHE A 366 4.37 13.50 -4.85
C PHE A 366 3.47 14.71 -5.15
N HIS A 367 2.19 14.47 -5.39
CA HIS A 367 1.21 15.50 -5.74
C HIS A 367 0.88 16.46 -4.58
N LEU A 368 1.40 16.20 -3.38
CA LEU A 368 1.28 17.04 -2.17
C LEU A 368 2.56 17.85 -1.87
N ILE A 369 3.57 17.77 -2.74
CA ILE A 369 4.83 18.54 -2.59
C ILE A 369 5.22 19.31 -3.86
N SER A 370 4.32 19.40 -4.84
CA SER A 370 4.50 20.17 -6.06
C SER A 370 4.23 21.66 -5.87
N LYS A 371 4.76 22.47 -6.79
CA LYS A 371 4.51 23.90 -6.85
C LYS A 371 3.03 24.20 -6.95
N GLU A 372 2.30 23.48 -7.79
CA GLU A 372 0.86 23.65 -8.02
C GLU A 372 0.04 23.33 -6.76
N PHE A 373 0.47 22.34 -5.98
CA PHE A 373 -0.13 22.09 -4.67
C PHE A 373 0.19 23.21 -3.69
N PHE A 374 1.43 23.69 -3.63
CA PHE A 374 1.78 24.82 -2.77
C PHE A 374 1.07 26.12 -3.17
N GLU A 375 0.86 26.37 -4.46
CA GLU A 375 0.05 27.47 -4.97
C GLU A 375 -1.40 27.34 -4.48
N LEU A 376 -1.98 26.14 -4.56
CA LEU A 376 -3.32 25.86 -4.00
C LEU A 376 -3.37 26.13 -2.49
N THR A 377 -2.37 25.67 -1.71
CA THR A 377 -2.35 25.94 -0.26
C THR A 377 -2.23 27.44 0.01
N SER A 378 -1.40 28.17 -0.74
CA SER A 378 -1.27 29.63 -0.61
C SER A 378 -2.58 30.32 -0.97
N GLU A 379 -3.28 29.87 -2.01
CA GLU A 379 -4.61 30.38 -2.37
C GLU A 379 -5.64 30.11 -1.27
N LYS A 380 -5.60 28.95 -0.61
CA LYS A 380 -6.57 28.58 0.43
C LYS A 380 -6.21 29.12 1.82
N LEU A 381 -5.05 29.71 2.01
CA LEU A 381 -4.69 30.41 3.25
C LEU A 381 -5.24 31.84 3.29
N ASN A 382 -5.69 32.25 4.48
CA ASN A 382 -5.91 33.64 4.83
C ASN A 382 -4.59 34.44 4.78
N ASN A 383 -4.66 35.76 4.79
CA ASN A 383 -3.46 36.61 4.70
C ASN A 383 -2.47 36.38 5.86
N ASN A 384 -3.01 36.09 7.05
CA ASN A 384 -2.24 35.76 8.24
C ASN A 384 -2.19 34.23 8.49
N GLY A 385 -2.50 33.44 7.46
CA GLY A 385 -2.48 31.98 7.56
C GLY A 385 -1.09 31.40 7.27
N ILE A 386 -0.81 30.23 7.84
CA ILE A 386 0.45 29.51 7.65
C ILE A 386 0.23 28.07 7.17
N LEU A 387 1.15 27.59 6.35
CA LEU A 387 1.30 26.18 6.00
C LEU A 387 2.35 25.56 6.92
N ILE A 388 2.04 24.42 7.54
CA ILE A 388 2.99 23.60 8.30
C ILE A 388 3.07 22.23 7.64
N ILE A 389 4.29 21.73 7.41
CA ILE A 389 4.54 20.42 6.83
C ILE A 389 5.45 19.63 7.78
N ASN A 390 5.04 18.42 8.12
CA ASN A 390 5.93 17.41 8.71
C ASN A 390 6.63 16.66 7.58
N ALA A 391 7.97 16.65 7.57
CA ALA A 391 8.75 15.97 6.54
C ALA A 391 9.88 15.15 7.19
N ILE A 392 10.11 13.92 6.72
CA ILE A 392 11.22 13.09 7.20
C ILE A 392 12.39 13.23 6.23
N GLY A 393 13.60 13.48 6.74
CA GLY A 393 14.80 13.55 5.89
C GLY A 393 16.08 13.81 6.67
N LYS A 394 17.15 14.16 5.94
CA LYS A 394 18.46 14.58 6.48
C LYS A 394 18.69 16.07 6.25
N GLN A 395 19.48 16.70 7.12
CA GLN A 395 19.72 18.14 7.04
C GLN A 395 20.63 18.53 5.86
N LYS A 396 21.53 17.64 5.44
CA LYS A 396 22.50 17.86 4.36
C LYS A 396 22.45 16.73 3.36
N GLY A 397 22.49 17.06 2.07
CA GLY A 397 22.55 16.08 0.98
C GLY A 397 21.26 15.30 0.80
N ASP A 398 20.13 15.88 1.20
CA ASP A 398 18.80 15.29 1.03
C ASP A 398 18.08 16.02 -0.09
N LEU A 399 18.05 15.38 -1.27
CA LEU A 399 17.50 15.98 -2.48
C LEU A 399 16.01 16.32 -2.33
N LEU A 400 15.24 15.52 -1.58
CA LEU A 400 13.83 15.78 -1.33
C LEU A 400 13.65 17.04 -0.51
N ILE A 401 14.31 17.13 0.65
CA ILE A 401 14.20 18.28 1.54
C ILE A 401 14.71 19.57 0.86
N GLU A 402 15.80 19.48 0.09
CA GLU A 402 16.32 20.58 -0.72
C GLU A 402 15.35 21.03 -1.82
N SER A 403 14.71 20.07 -2.51
CA SER A 403 13.74 20.35 -3.57
C SER A 403 12.43 20.90 -3.01
N MET A 404 11.94 20.37 -1.89
CA MET A 404 10.79 20.92 -1.15
C MET A 404 11.04 22.36 -0.71
N ASN A 405 12.22 22.65 -0.14
CA ASN A 405 12.63 24.00 0.25
C ASN A 405 12.62 24.97 -0.95
N SER A 406 13.21 24.58 -2.09
CA SER A 406 13.18 25.39 -3.32
C SER A 406 11.76 25.60 -3.86
N THR A 407 10.93 24.55 -3.84
CA THR A 407 9.55 24.59 -4.34
C THR A 407 8.69 25.50 -3.48
N LEU A 408 8.77 25.39 -2.15
CA LEU A 408 8.08 26.30 -1.22
C LEU A 408 8.50 27.75 -1.43
N LYS A 409 9.81 28.03 -1.55
CA LYS A 409 10.32 29.39 -1.78
C LYS A 409 9.90 29.98 -3.13
N SER A 410 9.47 29.15 -4.08
CA SER A 410 8.92 29.62 -5.35
C SER A 410 7.48 30.11 -5.24
N VAL A 411 6.80 29.84 -4.12
CA VAL A 411 5.38 30.18 -3.87
C VAL A 411 5.20 31.08 -2.65
N TYR A 412 5.87 30.76 -1.55
CA TYR A 412 5.79 31.49 -0.29
C TYR A 412 6.97 32.46 -0.14
N PRO A 413 6.72 33.74 0.21
CA PRO A 413 7.78 34.72 0.43
C PRO A 413 8.65 34.39 1.66
N TYR A 414 8.08 33.73 2.67
CA TYR A 414 8.80 33.33 3.88
C TYR A 414 8.69 31.83 4.10
N VAL A 415 9.84 31.17 4.22
CA VAL A 415 9.95 29.72 4.46
C VAL A 415 10.92 29.48 5.61
N TYR A 416 10.47 28.77 6.63
CA TYR A 416 11.24 28.42 7.82
C TYR A 416 11.31 26.91 7.97
N ILE A 417 12.47 26.36 8.31
CA ILE A 417 12.64 24.91 8.50
C ILE A 417 13.21 24.71 9.89
N TYR A 418 12.50 23.94 10.72
CA TYR A 418 12.90 23.58 12.06
C TYR A 418 13.29 22.11 12.14
N GLY A 419 14.42 21.83 12.78
CA GLY A 419 14.93 20.47 13.01
C GLY A 419 15.61 20.35 14.37
N ARG A 420 16.08 19.15 14.69
CA ARG A 420 16.88 18.86 15.90
C ARG A 420 18.26 19.50 15.83
N GLU A 421 18.78 19.81 17.02
CA GLU A 421 20.07 20.47 17.23
C GLU A 421 21.29 19.68 16.75
N ASP A 422 21.26 18.36 16.83
CA ASP A 422 22.42 17.51 16.53
C ASP A 422 22.68 17.36 15.02
N GLY A 423 21.68 17.64 14.17
CA GLY A 423 21.80 17.61 12.71
C GLY A 423 22.22 16.27 12.11
N LYS A 424 22.20 15.19 12.91
CA LYS A 424 22.73 13.87 12.56
C LYS A 424 21.61 12.91 12.20
N GLY A 425 21.75 12.25 11.06
CA GLY A 425 20.85 11.18 10.62
C GLY A 425 19.51 11.68 10.09
N ILE A 426 18.57 10.73 9.98
CA ILE A 426 17.20 10.98 9.55
C ILE A 426 16.40 11.53 10.73
N GLN A 427 15.62 12.58 10.49
CA GLN A 427 14.80 13.25 11.50
C GLN A 427 13.51 13.80 10.89
N ASN A 428 12.58 14.21 11.75
CA ASN A 428 11.42 15.00 11.35
C ASN A 428 11.80 16.48 11.30
N PHE A 429 11.53 17.12 10.17
CA PHE A 429 11.55 18.55 9.97
C PHE A 429 10.15 19.11 10.04
N THR A 430 9.99 20.26 10.69
CA THR A 430 8.79 21.07 10.56
C THR A 430 9.07 22.25 9.65
N ILE A 431 8.48 22.22 8.47
CA ILE A 431 8.64 23.27 7.46
C ILE A 431 7.42 24.18 7.51
N ILE A 432 7.65 25.49 7.52
CA ILE A 432 6.60 26.50 7.56
C ILE A 432 6.67 27.36 6.30
N GLY A 433 5.55 27.51 5.61
CA GLY A 433 5.35 28.50 4.54
C GLY A 433 4.39 29.60 5.00
N SER A 434 4.75 30.87 4.79
CA SER A 434 3.95 32.02 5.21
C SER A 434 4.00 33.17 4.20
N LYS A 435 2.93 33.96 4.16
CA LYS A 435 2.82 35.21 3.37
C LYS A 435 3.38 36.44 4.11
N TYR A 436 3.60 36.31 5.41
CA TYR A 436 4.11 37.37 6.28
C TYR A 436 5.32 36.87 7.07
N PRO A 437 6.26 37.76 7.45
CA PRO A 437 7.41 37.36 8.23
C PRO A 437 6.95 36.87 9.60
N ILE A 438 7.46 35.71 9.99
CA ILE A 438 7.29 35.19 11.34
C ILE A 438 8.53 35.62 12.14
N GLU A 439 8.32 36.27 13.28
CA GLU A 439 9.42 36.61 14.20
C GLU A 439 10.16 35.33 14.61
N ASP A 440 11.50 35.38 14.60
CA ASP A 440 12.36 34.25 14.95
C ASP A 440 12.29 33.95 16.46
N LYS A 441 11.15 33.38 16.89
CA LYS A 441 10.93 32.92 18.24
C LYS A 441 11.56 31.53 18.36
N LYS A 442 12.47 31.39 19.32
CA LYS A 442 13.03 30.08 19.67
C LYS A 442 11.91 29.13 20.06
N ILE A 443 11.76 28.04 19.31
CA ILE A 443 10.90 26.92 19.68
C ILE A 443 11.75 25.98 20.54
N LYS A 444 11.24 25.61 21.71
CA LYS A 444 11.97 24.73 22.62
C LYS A 444 12.30 23.39 21.95
N GLY A 445 13.59 23.05 21.87
CA GLY A 445 14.08 21.80 21.29
C GLY A 445 14.24 21.78 19.77
N HIS A 446 13.99 22.91 19.08
CA HIS A 446 14.14 23.03 17.64
C HIS A 446 14.92 24.28 17.25
N ASN A 447 15.83 24.13 16.29
CA ASN A 447 16.56 25.25 15.72
C ASN A 447 16.17 25.47 14.26
N LEU A 448 16.21 26.73 13.86
CA LEU A 448 16.08 27.11 12.47
C LEU A 448 17.30 26.57 11.70
N ILE A 449 17.04 25.70 10.73
CA ILE A 449 18.08 25.09 9.92
C ILE A 449 18.11 25.71 8.52
N LYS A 450 19.32 25.82 7.97
CA LYS A 450 19.53 26.17 6.57
C LYS A 450 19.65 24.89 5.76
N VAL A 451 18.78 24.77 4.77
CA VAL A 451 18.77 23.68 3.78
C VAL A 451 19.28 24.24 2.45
N GLY A 452 19.98 23.39 1.68
CA GLY A 452 20.45 23.71 0.33
C GLY A 452 19.32 24.03 -0.67
N LYS A 453 19.71 24.37 -1.90
CA LYS A 453 18.77 24.56 -3.02
C LYS A 453 18.64 23.26 -3.79
N GLY A 454 17.42 22.75 -3.92
CA GLY A 454 17.08 21.66 -4.84
C GLY A 454 16.32 22.15 -6.08
N LYS A 455 15.82 21.19 -6.87
CA LYS A 455 15.00 21.48 -8.05
C LYS A 455 13.58 21.86 -7.60
N VAL A 456 12.93 22.79 -8.31
CA VAL A 456 11.49 23.02 -8.14
C VAL A 456 10.73 21.80 -8.65
N ILE A 457 9.78 21.32 -7.85
CA ILE A 457 8.92 20.18 -8.14
C ILE A 457 7.65 20.68 -8.80
N LEU A 458 7.36 20.23 -10.02
CA LEU A 458 6.13 20.54 -10.75
C LEU A 458 5.23 19.30 -10.88
N ASP A 459 3.92 19.45 -10.99
CA ASP A 459 3.02 18.34 -11.31
C ASP A 459 3.42 17.63 -12.62
N SER A 460 3.95 18.40 -13.59
CA SER A 460 4.47 17.87 -14.85
C SER A 460 5.81 17.14 -14.71
N ASP A 461 6.49 17.24 -13.57
CA ASP A 461 7.76 16.55 -13.31
C ASP A 461 7.55 15.06 -13.04
N THR A 462 7.25 14.31 -14.12
CA THR A 462 7.15 12.84 -14.11
C THR A 462 8.51 12.14 -13.89
N LYS A 463 9.61 12.90 -13.84
CA LYS A 463 11.00 12.43 -13.73
C LYS A 463 11.65 12.70 -12.38
N LEU A 464 10.89 12.78 -11.28
CA LEU A 464 11.50 12.79 -9.95
C LEU A 464 11.84 11.34 -9.55
N THR A 465 12.78 10.79 -10.31
CA THR A 465 13.28 9.42 -10.20
C THR A 465 14.26 9.23 -9.04
N ASN A 466 14.75 10.31 -8.42
CA ASN A 466 15.85 10.29 -7.44
C ASN A 466 15.67 11.32 -6.31
N LEU A 467 14.50 11.35 -5.63
CA LEU A 467 14.36 12.13 -4.39
C LEU A 467 14.51 11.28 -3.11
N ASN A 468 14.98 10.03 -3.24
CA ASN A 468 15.48 9.22 -2.13
C ASN A 468 16.97 8.96 -2.27
#